data_AF-A0AAU7MZG6-F1
#
_entry.id   AF-A0AAU7MZG6-F1
#
_cell.length_a   1.000
_cell.length_b   1.000
_cell.length_c   1.000
_cell.angle_alpha   90.00
_cell.angle_beta   90.00
_cell.angle_gamma   90.00
#
_symmetry.space_group_name_H-M   'P 1'
#
loop_
_entity.id
_entity.type
_entity.pdbx_description
1 polymer ?
#
loop_
_entity_poly.entity_id
_entity_poly.type
_entity_poly.pdbx_seq_one_letter_code
_entity_poly.pdbx_strand_id
1 'polypeptide(L)'
;MAKTTTEEPLEKQLWKAADKLRKNIDAAEYKHVVLGLIFLKYISDAFEELYDKLKAGEGEYAGADPEDKDEYKAENVFFVPEKARWSYLL
;
A
#
# COMPACT_ATOMS: atom_id res chain seq x y z
N MET A 1 -28.97 -27.29 -12.04
CA MET A 1 -29.06 -25.99 -11.35
C MET A 1 -27.65 -25.55 -11.02
N ALA A 2 -27.12 -24.54 -11.71
CA ALA A 2 -25.79 -24.01 -11.43
C ALA A 2 -25.84 -23.26 -10.10
N LYS A 3 -24.98 -23.64 -9.14
CA LYS A 3 -24.78 -22.91 -7.89
C LYS A 3 -24.09 -21.60 -8.26
N THR A 4 -24.84 -20.50 -8.27
CA THR A 4 -24.27 -19.16 -8.30
C THR A 4 -23.55 -18.95 -6.97
N THR A 5 -22.24 -19.18 -6.96
CA THR A 5 -21.38 -18.84 -5.84
C THR A 5 -21.36 -17.31 -5.74
N THR A 6 -22.15 -16.76 -4.83
CA THR A 6 -22.05 -15.35 -4.46
C THR A 6 -20.69 -15.16 -3.81
N GLU A 7 -19.72 -14.62 -4.56
CA GLU A 7 -18.41 -14.27 -4.01
C GLU A 7 -18.62 -13.30 -2.84
N GLU A 8 -18.09 -13.64 -1.67
CA GLU A 8 -18.17 -12.75 -0.52
C GLU A 8 -17.41 -11.44 -0.85
N PRO A 9 -17.96 -10.26 -0.50
CA PRO A 9 -17.28 -8.99 -0.67
C PRO A 9 -15.86 -9.00 -0.10
N LEU A 10 -14.90 -8.39 -0.82
CA LEU A 10 -13.49 -8.33 -0.43
C LEU A 10 -13.30 -7.86 1.02
N GLU A 11 -14.08 -6.85 1.43
CA GLU A 11 -14.10 -6.33 2.81
C GLU A 11 -14.37 -7.42 3.85
N LYS A 12 -15.33 -8.32 3.58
CA LYS A 12 -15.66 -9.43 4.48
C LYS A 12 -14.54 -10.46 4.53
N GLN A 13 -13.89 -10.71 3.40
CA GLN A 13 -12.76 -11.65 3.33
C GLN A 13 -11.55 -11.10 4.11
N LEU A 14 -11.19 -9.84 3.89
CA LEU A 14 -10.11 -9.15 4.60
C LEU A 14 -10.40 -9.05 6.10
N TRP A 15 -11.64 -8.72 6.48
CA TRP A 15 -12.05 -8.68 7.89
C TRP A 15 -11.90 -10.04 8.57
N LYS A 16 -12.40 -11.12 7.95
CA LYS A 16 -12.25 -12.48 8.48
C LYS A 16 -10.79 -12.91 8.61
N ALA A 17 -9.95 -12.56 7.62
CA ALA A 17 -8.53 -12.86 7.67
C ALA A 17 -7.83 -12.11 8.83
N ALA A 18 -8.12 -10.82 8.98
CA ALA A 18 -7.58 -10.00 10.06
C ALA A 18 -8.03 -10.50 11.44
N ASP A 19 -9.30 -10.86 11.61
CA ASP A 19 -9.85 -11.42 12.85
C ASP A 19 -9.16 -12.74 13.23
N LYS A 20 -8.94 -13.62 12.26
CA LYS A 20 -8.21 -14.89 12.47
C LYS A 20 -6.75 -14.67 12.91
N LEU A 21 -6.09 -13.64 12.40
CA LEU A 21 -4.69 -13.33 12.70
C LEU A 21 -4.51 -12.64 14.06
N ARG A 22 -5.55 -11.95 14.56
CA ARG A 22 -5.52 -11.20 15.83
C ARG A 22 -5.28 -12.08 17.05
N LYS A 23 -5.70 -13.35 17.04
CA LYS A 23 -5.59 -14.30 18.17
C LYS A 23 -6.06 -13.68 19.49
N ASN A 24 -5.15 -13.49 20.45
CA ASN A 24 -5.44 -13.03 21.82
C ASN A 24 -5.14 -11.53 22.02
N ILE A 25 -4.81 -10.77 20.97
CA ILE A 25 -4.53 -9.33 21.07
C ILE A 25 -5.87 -8.58 21.23
N ASP A 26 -5.89 -7.50 22.01
CA ASP A 26 -7.08 -6.67 22.13
C ASP A 26 -7.38 -5.86 20.85
N ALA A 27 -8.63 -5.41 20.68
CA ALA A 27 -9.10 -4.73 19.48
C ALA A 27 -8.49 -3.36 19.38
N ALA A 28 -8.38 -2.69 20.53
CA ALA A 28 -7.80 -1.39 20.65
C ALA A 28 -6.30 -1.42 20.32
N GLU A 29 -5.62 -2.56 20.49
CA GLU A 29 -4.21 -2.71 20.16
C GLU A 29 -4.02 -3.18 18.71
N TYR A 30 -4.77 -4.21 18.28
CA TYR A 30 -4.62 -4.79 16.95
C TYR A 30 -4.98 -3.83 15.82
N LYS A 31 -5.90 -2.87 16.07
CA LYS A 31 -6.23 -1.82 15.08
C LYS A 31 -4.99 -1.03 14.65
N HIS A 32 -4.03 -0.79 15.55
CA HIS A 32 -2.83 -0.02 15.24
C HIS A 32 -1.91 -0.79 14.28
N VAL A 33 -1.85 -2.11 14.42
CA VAL A 33 -1.09 -2.98 13.53
C VAL A 33 -1.74 -3.03 12.15
N VAL A 34 -3.04 -3.36 12.09
CA VAL A 34 -3.75 -3.52 10.81
C VAL A 34 -3.84 -2.20 10.05
N LEU A 35 -4.24 -1.12 10.72
CA LEU A 35 -4.31 0.20 10.07
C LEU A 35 -2.93 0.71 9.68
N GLY A 36 -1.89 0.42 10.48
CA GLY A 36 -0.51 0.74 10.14
C GLY A 36 -0.04 0.00 8.88
N LEU A 37 -0.36 -1.28 8.74
CA LEU A 37 -0.02 -2.07 7.54
C LEU A 37 -0.80 -1.59 6.30
N ILE A 38 -2.09 -1.29 6.44
CA ILE A 38 -2.89 -0.74 5.34
C ILE A 38 -2.34 0.61 4.90
N PHE A 39 -2.01 1.49 5.86
CA PHE A 39 -1.39 2.78 5.57
C PHE A 39 -0.04 2.61 4.86
N LEU A 40 0.82 1.72 5.35
CA LEU A 40 2.12 1.45 4.72
C LEU A 40 1.97 0.92 3.29
N LYS A 41 1.03 0.00 3.06
CA LYS A 41 0.71 -0.50 1.72
C LYS A 41 0.25 0.63 0.82
N TYR A 42 -0.68 1.46 1.27
CA TYR A 42 -1.19 2.60 0.51
C TYR A 42 -0.09 3.58 0.10
N ILE A 43 0.76 4.01 1.03
CA ILE A 43 1.84 4.95 0.68
C ILE A 43 2.91 4.30 -0.18
N SER A 44 3.17 3.00 -0.03
CA SER A 44 4.13 2.28 -0.87
C SER A 44 3.62 2.17 -2.29
N ASP A 45 2.34 1.89 -2.49
CA ASP A 45 1.74 1.77 -3.83
C ASP A 45 1.74 3.11 -4.55
N ALA A 46 1.33 4.18 -3.88
CA ALA A 46 1.38 5.53 -4.44
C ALA A 46 2.82 5.96 -4.78
N PHE A 47 3.79 5.60 -3.93
CA PHE A 47 5.21 5.83 -4.19
C PHE A 47 5.71 5.02 -5.40
N GLU A 48 5.43 3.72 -5.47
CA GLU A 48 5.86 2.86 -6.58
C GLU A 48 5.27 3.32 -7.92
N GLU A 49 3.97 3.70 -7.94
CA GLU A 49 3.34 4.25 -9.15
C GLU A 49 4.00 5.53 -9.65
N LEU A 50 4.39 6.45 -8.75
CA LEU A 50 5.08 7.68 -9.12
C LEU A 50 6.55 7.42 -9.46
N TYR A 51 7.23 6.54 -8.72
CA TYR A 51 8.60 6.12 -8.99
C TYR A 51 8.74 5.57 -10.42
N ASP A 52 7.80 4.72 -10.86
CA ASP A 52 7.82 4.17 -12.21
C ASP A 52 7.61 5.23 -13.29
N LYS A 53 6.77 6.24 -13.03
CA LYS A 53 6.57 7.40 -13.94
C LYS A 53 7.83 8.26 -14.04
N LEU A 54 8.44 8.60 -12.90
CA LEU A 54 9.69 9.36 -12.83
C LEU A 54 10.81 8.61 -13.55
N LYS A 55 10.90 7.28 -13.35
CA LYS A 55 11.89 6.42 -13.97
C LYS A 55 11.69 6.24 -15.48
N ALA A 56 10.44 6.23 -15.95
CA ALA A 56 10.15 6.24 -17.38
C ALA A 56 10.64 7.54 -18.04
N GLY A 57 10.64 8.65 -17.30
CA GLY A 57 11.23 9.92 -17.74
C GLY A 57 10.52 10.52 -18.95
N GLU A 58 9.22 10.27 -19.09
CA GLU A 58 8.41 10.73 -20.22
C GLU A 58 7.66 12.03 -19.86
N GLY A 59 7.53 12.94 -20.81
CA GLY A 59 6.74 14.17 -20.65
C GLY A 59 7.31 15.12 -19.58
N GLU A 60 6.47 15.46 -18.60
CA GLU A 60 6.80 16.39 -17.51
C GLU A 60 7.86 15.84 -16.55
N TYR A 61 8.11 14.52 -16.57
CA TYR A 61 9.10 13.85 -15.74
C TYR A 61 10.46 13.66 -16.45
N ALA A 62 10.66 14.27 -17.62
CA ALA A 62 11.90 14.18 -18.36
C ALA A 62 13.07 14.83 -17.60
N GLY A 63 14.01 14.01 -17.13
CA GLY A 63 15.15 14.46 -16.33
C GLY A 63 14.88 14.53 -14.82
N ALA A 64 13.72 14.08 -14.37
CA ALA A 64 13.42 13.91 -12.95
C ALA A 64 14.29 12.80 -12.33
N ASP A 65 14.59 12.92 -11.04
CA ASP A 65 15.30 11.89 -10.27
C ASP A 65 14.31 11.10 -9.41
N PRO A 66 14.07 9.81 -9.69
CA PRO A 66 13.19 8.96 -8.89
C PRO A 66 13.62 8.83 -7.42
N GLU A 67 14.85 9.15 -7.05
CA GLU A 67 15.33 9.13 -5.66
C GLU A 67 15.36 10.52 -5.00
N ASP A 68 14.92 11.57 -5.71
CA ASP A 68 14.70 12.90 -5.12
C ASP A 68 13.33 12.98 -4.44
N LYS A 69 13.31 13.42 -3.19
CA LYS A 69 12.09 13.53 -2.37
C LYS A 69 11.17 14.65 -2.83
N ASP A 70 11.72 15.69 -3.45
CA ASP A 70 10.94 16.87 -3.85
C ASP A 70 9.97 16.55 -5.01
N GLU A 71 10.32 15.58 -5.86
CA GLU A 71 9.46 15.07 -6.95
C GLU A 71 8.15 14.46 -6.41
N TYR A 72 8.22 13.76 -5.27
CA TYR A 72 7.05 13.16 -4.63
C TYR A 72 6.20 14.20 -3.91
N LYS A 73 6.85 15.20 -3.30
CA LYS A 73 6.17 16.27 -2.58
C LYS A 73 5.29 17.11 -3.52
N ALA A 74 5.74 17.35 -4.75
CA ALA A 74 4.97 18.06 -5.77
C ALA A 74 3.62 17.37 -6.06
N GLU A 75 3.61 16.03 -6.04
CA GLU A 75 2.43 15.19 -6.31
C GLU A 75 1.64 14.81 -5.05
N ASN A 76 1.98 15.37 -3.88
CA ASN A 76 1.42 14.98 -2.57
C ASN A 76 1.60 13.48 -2.25
N VAL A 77 2.66 12.86 -2.75
CA VAL A 77 3.05 11.49 -2.46
C VAL A 77 4.14 11.48 -1.39
N PHE A 78 4.06 10.55 -0.45
CA PHE A 78 5.13 10.36 0.53
C PHE A 78 6.32 9.66 -0.13
N PHE A 79 7.52 10.19 0.05
CA PHE A 79 8.74 9.45 -0.30
C PHE A 79 8.89 8.26 0.66
N VAL A 80 8.96 7.05 0.11
CA VAL A 80 9.12 5.81 0.89
C VAL A 80 10.56 5.28 0.73
N PRO A 81 11.38 5.27 1.80
CA PRO A 81 12.72 4.71 1.75
C PRO A 81 12.70 3.23 1.39
N GLU A 82 13.75 2.75 0.71
CA GLU A 82 13.86 1.37 0.22
C GLU A 82 13.45 0.29 1.26
N LYS A 83 13.97 0.39 2.49
CA LYS A 83 13.70 -0.56 3.58
C LYS A 83 12.25 -0.55 4.09
N ALA A 84 11.46 0.45 3.70
CA ALA A 84 10.07 0.63 4.10
C ALA A 84 9.10 0.41 2.92
N ARG A 85 9.60 0.16 1.70
CA ARG A 85 8.75 -0.16 0.55
C ARG A 85 8.07 -1.50 0.78
N TRP A 86 6.79 -1.61 0.45
CA TRP A 86 6.04 -2.86 0.63
C TRP A 86 6.71 -4.05 -0.06
N SER A 87 7.28 -3.84 -1.25
CA SER A 87 8.06 -4.82 -2.00
C SER A 87 9.31 -5.35 -1.26
N TYR A 88 9.91 -4.56 -0.35
CA TYR A 88 11.05 -4.99 0.47
C TYR A 88 10.64 -5.88 1.65
N LEU A 89 9.37 -5.81 2.08
CA LEU A 89 8.85 -6.52 3.24
C LEU A 89 8.21 -7.88 2.91
N LEU A 90 8.02 -8.17 1.62
CA LEU A 90 7.51 -9.45 1.09
C LEU A 90 8.66 -10.40 0.73
#